data_AF-A0A967D4C4-F1
#
_entry.id   AF-A0A967D4C4-F1
#
_cell.length_a   1.000
_cell.length_b   1.000
_cell.length_c   1.000
_cell.angle_alpha   90.00
_cell.angle_beta   90.00
_cell.angle_gamma   90.00
#
_symmetry.space_group_name_H-M   'P 1'
#
loop_
_entity.id
_entity.type
_entity.pdbx_description
1 polymer ?
#
loop_
_entity_poly.entity_id
_entity_poly.type
_entity_poly.pdbx_seq_one_letter_code
_entity_poly.pdbx_strand_id
1 'polypeptide(L)'
;RPANRLVLVILTLLAFVTLTRFEASVLRAACMAGAGVGAAVLVGPVDGRRALSLSILLLVLIDPFLVRVLAFQLSVAATGGIVWGSGPLAGRLPGPAVVRVAVATTVAAQLAVAPLLIATFGPIPLAGLPANVLAGPVSGPIMMWGCTGGVFAGLIGGPVATVIHTPTDWLVGWVRAVAAASARAPGYGVGWVAWAMFCIALTVFVVGRGHLARFVAVAGTAAGLALSLSTAVGPPAGWAVLGHGVSTHRSDTGTVIVLDDPGRPRDVLEVLRTNGVRTAAAVIATDGDRADADAVVALRERFVGVAVLAPPMHRVPGGRSVPDDVGVAGVVVELVGEGSSVGLAVRVAG
;
A
#
# COMPACT_ATOMS: atom_id res chain seq x y z
N ARG A 1 -40.00 -5.46 -7.61
CA ARG A 1 -40.17 -6.37 -6.45
C ARG A 1 -38.81 -6.57 -5.78
N PRO A 2 -38.72 -6.57 -4.43
CA PRO A 2 -37.45 -6.67 -3.71
C PRO A 2 -36.66 -7.96 -4.05
N ALA A 3 -37.36 -9.07 -4.30
CA ALA A 3 -36.76 -10.33 -4.74
C ALA A 3 -35.96 -10.21 -6.05
N ASN A 4 -36.48 -9.50 -7.05
CA ASN A 4 -35.77 -9.33 -8.33
C ASN A 4 -34.49 -8.49 -8.17
N ARG A 5 -34.48 -7.51 -7.24
CA ARG A 5 -33.27 -6.74 -6.92
C ARG A 5 -32.23 -7.58 -6.21
N LEU A 6 -32.65 -8.45 -5.27
CA LEU A 6 -31.75 -9.38 -4.58
C LEU A 6 -31.07 -10.33 -5.56
N VAL A 7 -31.85 -10.95 -6.45
CA VAL A 7 -31.34 -11.87 -7.47
C VAL A 7 -30.35 -11.15 -8.39
N LEU A 8 -30.66 -9.93 -8.83
CA LEU A 8 -29.77 -9.13 -9.66
C LEU A 8 -28.45 -8.80 -8.94
N VAL A 9 -28.51 -8.42 -7.66
CA VAL A 9 -27.33 -8.10 -6.86
C VAL A 9 -26.46 -9.33 -6.65
N ILE A 10 -27.05 -10.48 -6.32
CA ILE A 10 -26.31 -11.75 -6.15
C ILE A 10 -25.63 -12.16 -7.45
N LEU A 11 -26.35 -12.13 -8.58
CA LEU A 11 -25.78 -12.40 -9.91
C LEU A 11 -24.65 -11.44 -10.26
N THR A 12 -24.81 -10.16 -9.97
CA THR A 12 -23.77 -9.14 -10.21
C THR A 12 -22.54 -9.38 -9.35
N LEU A 13 -22.72 -9.72 -8.07
CA LEU A 13 -21.62 -10.05 -7.16
C LEU A 13 -20.88 -11.32 -7.61
N LEU A 14 -21.60 -12.36 -8.02
CA LEU A 14 -21.00 -13.57 -8.58
C LEU A 14 -20.20 -13.28 -9.84
N ALA A 15 -20.77 -12.53 -10.79
CA ALA A 15 -20.06 -12.11 -12.00
C ALA A 15 -18.80 -11.31 -11.66
N PHE A 16 -18.88 -10.38 -10.70
CA PHE A 16 -17.74 -9.59 -10.24
C PHE A 16 -16.63 -10.45 -9.64
N VAL A 17 -16.96 -11.35 -8.70
CA VAL A 17 -15.98 -12.27 -8.08
C VAL A 17 -15.28 -13.14 -9.12
N THR A 18 -16.03 -13.59 -10.13
CA THR A 18 -15.49 -14.42 -11.21
C THR A 18 -14.52 -13.62 -12.09
N LEU A 19 -14.86 -12.37 -12.41
CA LEU A 19 -14.01 -11.44 -13.17
C LEU A 19 -12.71 -11.09 -12.43
N THR A 20 -12.75 -10.97 -11.11
CA THR A 20 -11.57 -10.67 -10.27
C THR A 20 -10.77 -11.92 -9.89
N ARG A 21 -10.95 -13.06 -10.58
CA ARG A 21 -10.21 -14.32 -10.35
C ARG A 21 -10.26 -14.83 -8.90
N PHE A 22 -11.38 -14.64 -8.21
CA PHE A 22 -11.56 -15.11 -6.82
C PHE A 22 -10.49 -14.61 -5.84
N GLU A 23 -9.99 -13.39 -6.04
CA GLU A 23 -9.03 -12.79 -5.12
C GLU A 23 -9.62 -12.73 -3.69
N ALA A 24 -8.84 -13.13 -2.70
CA ALA A 24 -9.31 -13.31 -1.31
C ALA A 24 -9.96 -12.03 -0.74
N SER A 25 -9.52 -10.85 -1.17
CA SER A 25 -10.12 -9.57 -0.79
C SER A 25 -11.54 -9.41 -1.33
N VAL A 26 -11.75 -9.72 -2.62
CA VAL A 26 -13.01 -9.54 -3.32
C VAL A 26 -14.06 -10.54 -2.86
N LEU A 27 -13.67 -11.78 -2.63
CA LEU A 27 -14.58 -12.82 -2.13
C LEU A 27 -15.26 -12.39 -0.81
N ARG A 28 -14.49 -11.77 0.08
CA ARG A 28 -14.98 -11.33 1.40
C ARG A 28 -15.82 -10.08 1.32
N ALA A 29 -15.44 -9.12 0.47
CA ALA A 29 -16.27 -7.95 0.16
C ALA A 29 -17.62 -8.38 -0.43
N ALA A 30 -17.64 -9.38 -1.32
CA ALA A 30 -18.85 -9.94 -1.88
C ALA A 30 -19.69 -10.69 -0.83
N CYS A 31 -19.07 -11.43 0.10
CA CYS A 31 -19.78 -12.05 1.22
C CYS A 31 -20.41 -11.00 2.16
N MET A 32 -19.68 -9.93 2.51
CA MET A 32 -20.21 -8.84 3.34
C MET A 32 -21.35 -8.09 2.64
N ALA A 33 -21.20 -7.78 1.35
CA ALA A 33 -22.26 -7.16 0.55
C ALA A 33 -23.47 -8.08 0.41
N GLY A 34 -23.26 -9.37 0.16
CA GLY A 34 -24.31 -10.39 0.08
C GLY A 34 -25.06 -10.57 1.40
N ALA A 35 -24.34 -10.64 2.53
CA ALA A 35 -24.93 -10.73 3.85
C ALA A 35 -25.70 -9.46 4.22
N GLY A 36 -25.18 -8.27 3.89
CA GLY A 36 -25.89 -7.01 4.11
C GLY A 36 -27.18 -6.91 3.30
N VAL A 37 -27.15 -7.28 2.02
CA VAL A 37 -28.33 -7.27 1.14
C VAL A 37 -29.33 -8.37 1.52
N GLY A 38 -28.84 -9.56 1.88
CA GLY A 38 -29.68 -10.66 2.37
C GLY A 38 -30.39 -10.31 3.66
N ALA A 39 -29.68 -9.70 4.62
CA ALA A 39 -30.26 -9.22 5.87
C ALA A 39 -31.27 -8.08 5.63
N ALA A 40 -31.01 -7.18 4.68
CA ALA A 40 -31.93 -6.11 4.30
C ALA A 40 -33.25 -6.61 3.73
N VAL A 41 -33.22 -7.75 3.04
CA VAL A 41 -34.42 -8.39 2.47
C VAL A 41 -35.17 -9.22 3.52
N LEU A 42 -34.46 -9.89 4.43
CA LEU A 42 -35.05 -10.78 5.42
C LEU A 42 -35.60 -10.04 6.66
N VAL A 43 -34.96 -8.95 7.08
CA VAL A 43 -35.19 -8.33 8.39
C VAL A 43 -35.57 -6.83 8.31
N GLY A 44 -35.48 -6.20 7.12
CA GLY A 44 -35.74 -4.77 6.93
C GLY A 44 -34.47 -3.91 7.02
N PRO A 45 -34.55 -2.58 7.25
CA PRO A 45 -33.38 -1.71 7.26
C PRO A 45 -32.37 -2.16 8.33
N VAL A 46 -31.26 -2.76 7.90
CA VAL A 46 -30.25 -3.28 8.80
C VAL A 46 -29.27 -2.15 9.11
N ASP A 47 -29.13 -1.84 10.39
CA ASP A 47 -28.05 -0.99 10.87
C ASP A 47 -26.70 -1.62 10.45
N GLY A 48 -25.80 -0.82 9.88
CA GLY A 48 -24.51 -1.29 9.34
C GLY A 48 -23.68 -2.08 10.36
N ARG A 49 -23.89 -1.81 11.65
CA ARG A 49 -23.31 -2.57 12.78
C ARG A 49 -23.74 -4.03 12.78
N ARG A 50 -25.04 -4.28 12.64
CA ARG A 50 -25.60 -5.65 12.67
C ARG A 50 -25.21 -6.42 11.41
N ALA A 51 -25.19 -5.75 10.26
CA ALA A 51 -24.74 -6.35 9.01
C ALA A 51 -23.26 -6.79 9.08
N LEU A 52 -22.38 -5.97 9.66
CA LEU A 52 -20.98 -6.31 9.85
C LEU A 52 -20.81 -7.50 10.81
N SER A 53 -21.45 -7.49 11.98
CA SER A 53 -21.36 -8.59 12.95
C SER A 53 -21.87 -9.92 12.39
N LEU A 54 -22.98 -9.89 11.65
CA LEU A 54 -23.53 -11.10 11.01
C LEU A 54 -22.59 -11.63 9.93
N SER A 55 -21.99 -10.74 9.13
CA SER A 55 -21.04 -11.13 8.09
C SER A 55 -19.80 -11.81 8.67
N ILE A 56 -19.23 -11.24 9.74
CA ILE A 56 -18.07 -11.82 10.44
C ILE A 56 -18.43 -13.19 11.01
N LEU A 57 -19.59 -13.31 11.66
CA LEU A 57 -20.06 -14.57 12.23
C LEU A 57 -20.17 -15.66 11.15
N LEU A 58 -20.84 -15.36 10.03
CA LEU A 58 -21.01 -16.32 8.94
C LEU A 58 -19.68 -16.73 8.30
N LEU A 59 -18.78 -15.77 8.05
CA LEU A 59 -17.46 -16.04 7.45
C LEU A 59 -16.59 -16.91 8.36
N VAL A 60 -16.57 -16.64 9.67
CA VAL A 60 -15.80 -17.42 10.65
C VAL A 60 -16.40 -18.81 10.86
N LEU A 61 -17.73 -18.96 10.72
CA LEU A 61 -18.39 -20.26 10.80
C LEU A 61 -18.07 -21.15 9.59
N ILE A 62 -17.93 -20.55 8.41
CA ILE A 62 -17.54 -21.27 7.18
C ILE A 62 -16.05 -21.65 7.23
N ASP A 63 -15.19 -20.70 7.64
CA ASP A 63 -13.76 -20.92 7.76
C ASP A 63 -13.19 -20.18 8.98
N PRO A 64 -12.85 -20.89 10.08
CA PRO A 64 -12.29 -20.26 11.27
C PRO A 64 -10.85 -19.76 11.06
N PHE A 65 -10.13 -20.24 10.04
CA PHE A 65 -8.76 -19.81 9.76
C PHE A 65 -8.69 -18.38 9.20
N LEU A 66 -9.82 -17.83 8.71
CA LEU A 66 -9.91 -16.45 8.22
C LEU A 66 -9.45 -15.42 9.26
N VAL A 67 -9.62 -15.70 10.55
CA VAL A 67 -9.21 -14.79 11.64
C VAL A 67 -7.71 -14.53 11.63
N ARG A 68 -6.90 -15.46 11.13
CA ARG A 68 -5.43 -15.31 11.04
C ARG A 68 -4.96 -14.63 9.76
N VAL A 69 -5.83 -14.49 8.77
CA VAL A 69 -5.50 -13.86 7.50
C VAL A 69 -5.48 -12.34 7.69
N LEU A 70 -4.30 -11.72 7.55
CA LEU A 70 -4.13 -10.28 7.74
C LEU A 70 -5.15 -9.46 6.94
N ALA A 71 -5.36 -9.81 5.67
CA ALA A 71 -6.29 -9.11 4.82
C ALA A 71 -7.73 -9.10 5.38
N PHE A 72 -8.13 -10.11 6.18
CA PHE A 72 -9.49 -10.21 6.75
C PHE A 72 -9.60 -9.26 7.92
N GLN A 73 -8.58 -9.27 8.78
CA GLN A 73 -8.47 -8.36 9.90
C GLN A 73 -8.46 -6.89 9.42
N LEU A 74 -7.71 -6.57 8.36
CA LEU A 74 -7.69 -5.22 7.76
C LEU A 74 -9.08 -4.80 7.26
N SER A 75 -9.81 -5.69 6.58
CA SER A 75 -11.17 -5.40 6.08
C SER A 75 -12.16 -5.18 7.22
N VAL A 76 -12.16 -6.06 8.23
CA VAL A 76 -13.05 -5.96 9.40
C VAL A 76 -12.75 -4.70 10.20
N ALA A 77 -11.46 -4.39 10.42
CA ALA A 77 -11.04 -3.17 11.08
C ALA A 77 -11.50 -1.92 10.30
N ALA A 78 -11.28 -1.88 8.98
CA ALA A 78 -11.71 -0.77 8.13
C ALA A 78 -13.23 -0.52 8.21
N THR A 79 -14.02 -1.57 7.96
CA THR A 79 -15.49 -1.46 7.97
C THR A 79 -16.01 -1.13 9.36
N GLY A 80 -15.43 -1.70 10.41
CA GLY A 80 -15.74 -1.35 11.79
C GLY A 80 -15.46 0.13 12.08
N GLY A 81 -14.25 0.59 11.74
CA GLY A 81 -13.85 1.98 11.86
C GLY A 81 -14.84 2.93 11.19
N ILE A 82 -15.29 2.62 9.97
CA ILE A 82 -16.29 3.42 9.25
C ILE A 82 -17.64 3.42 9.98
N VAL A 83 -18.17 2.25 10.34
CA VAL A 83 -19.50 2.11 10.93
C VAL A 83 -19.61 2.78 12.30
N TRP A 84 -18.55 2.74 13.12
CA TRP A 84 -18.54 3.36 14.44
C TRP A 84 -17.99 4.78 14.45
N GLY A 85 -17.02 5.10 13.59
CA GLY A 85 -16.25 6.35 13.63
C GLY A 85 -16.68 7.42 12.63
N SER A 86 -17.27 7.07 11.48
CA SER A 86 -17.54 8.06 10.42
C SER A 86 -18.59 9.12 10.81
N GLY A 87 -19.69 8.70 11.45
CA GLY A 87 -20.78 9.57 11.90
C GLY A 87 -20.33 10.69 12.86
N PRO A 88 -19.72 10.37 14.02
CA PRO A 88 -19.26 11.39 14.97
C PRO A 88 -18.18 12.31 14.40
N LEU A 89 -17.38 11.81 13.44
CA LEU A 89 -16.32 12.58 12.81
C LEU A 89 -16.88 13.55 11.75
N ALA A 90 -17.82 13.10 10.90
CA ALA A 90 -18.50 13.94 9.92
C ALA A 90 -19.30 15.08 10.55
N GLY A 91 -19.85 14.86 11.75
CA GLY A 91 -20.59 15.88 12.51
C GLY A 91 -19.73 17.08 12.97
N ARG A 92 -18.39 16.91 13.04
CA ARG A 92 -17.47 17.94 13.54
C ARG A 92 -16.61 18.60 12.45
N LEU A 93 -16.59 18.04 11.24
CA LEU A 93 -15.84 18.58 10.10
C LEU A 93 -16.60 19.78 9.47
N PRO A 94 -15.92 20.92 9.25
CA PRO A 94 -16.48 22.03 8.49
C PRO A 94 -16.51 21.71 6.98
N GLY A 95 -17.45 22.30 6.23
CA GLY A 95 -17.53 22.20 4.77
C GLY A 95 -18.75 21.42 4.23
N PRO A 96 -18.84 21.24 2.89
CA PRO A 96 -19.97 20.57 2.22
C PRO A 96 -20.18 19.13 2.68
N ALA A 97 -21.43 18.67 2.68
CA ALA A 97 -21.82 17.34 3.17
C ALA A 97 -21.04 16.18 2.51
N VAL A 98 -20.78 16.29 1.20
CA VAL A 98 -20.06 15.26 0.44
C VAL A 98 -18.61 15.14 0.90
N VAL A 99 -17.92 16.28 1.06
CA VAL A 99 -16.51 16.31 1.44
C VAL A 99 -16.32 15.83 2.87
N ARG A 100 -17.16 16.29 3.82
CA ARG A 100 -17.06 15.86 5.22
C ARG A 100 -17.27 14.36 5.38
N VAL A 101 -18.21 13.77 4.63
CA VAL A 101 -18.50 12.33 4.73
C VAL A 101 -17.34 11.53 4.12
N ALA A 102 -16.82 11.96 2.97
CA ALA A 102 -15.66 11.32 2.35
C ALA A 102 -14.40 11.38 3.24
N VAL A 103 -14.09 12.54 3.82
CA VAL A 103 -12.96 12.70 4.73
C VAL A 103 -13.16 11.90 6.01
N ALA A 104 -14.35 11.98 6.62
CA ALA A 104 -14.65 11.26 7.86
C ALA A 104 -14.58 9.74 7.70
N THR A 105 -15.13 9.21 6.60
CA THR A 105 -15.07 7.76 6.30
C THR A 105 -13.64 7.30 6.08
N THR A 106 -12.85 8.06 5.31
CA THR A 106 -11.44 7.75 5.04
C THR A 106 -10.61 7.77 6.32
N VAL A 107 -10.72 8.83 7.13
CA VAL A 107 -9.98 8.95 8.39
C VAL A 107 -10.38 7.85 9.37
N ALA A 108 -11.67 7.56 9.50
CA ALA A 108 -12.16 6.51 10.39
C ALA A 108 -11.66 5.11 9.99
N ALA A 109 -11.63 4.80 8.69
CA ALA A 109 -11.05 3.57 8.18
C ALA A 109 -9.55 3.49 8.49
N GLN A 110 -8.79 4.55 8.18
CA GLN A 110 -7.34 4.56 8.36
C GLN A 110 -6.93 4.43 9.81
N LEU A 111 -7.66 5.06 10.74
CA LEU A 111 -7.42 4.91 12.18
C LEU A 111 -7.60 3.47 12.65
N ALA A 112 -8.61 2.77 12.14
CA ALA A 112 -8.84 1.39 12.55
C ALA A 112 -7.81 0.41 11.96
N VAL A 113 -7.30 0.70 10.77
CA VAL A 113 -6.41 -0.20 10.02
C VAL A 113 -4.94 0.04 10.34
N ALA A 114 -4.55 1.28 10.66
CA ALA A 114 -3.16 1.67 10.87
C ALA A 114 -2.41 0.88 11.95
N PRO A 115 -2.98 0.52 13.13
CA PRO A 115 -2.28 -0.32 14.10
C PRO A 115 -1.86 -1.67 13.53
N LEU A 116 -2.74 -2.27 12.74
CA LEU A 116 -2.48 -3.56 12.11
C LEU A 116 -1.39 -3.46 11.06
N LEU A 117 -1.42 -2.38 10.26
CA LEU A 117 -0.39 -2.11 9.26
C LEU A 117 0.97 -1.82 9.91
N ILE A 118 1.02 -1.00 10.97
CA ILE A 118 2.28 -0.72 11.67
C ILE A 118 2.84 -1.98 12.35
N ALA A 119 1.97 -2.80 12.95
CA ALA A 119 2.38 -4.06 13.57
C ALA A 119 2.96 -5.07 12.58
N THR A 120 2.44 -5.10 11.35
CA THR A 120 2.78 -6.13 10.36
C THR A 120 3.87 -5.70 9.38
N PHE A 121 3.81 -4.45 8.92
CA PHE A 121 4.68 -3.91 7.87
C PHE A 121 5.66 -2.85 8.38
N GLY A 122 5.60 -2.48 9.67
CA GLY A 122 6.41 -1.40 10.22
C GLY A 122 5.89 0.00 9.84
N PRO A 123 6.75 1.04 9.92
CA PRO A 123 6.33 2.43 9.70
C PRO A 123 5.64 2.65 8.34
N ILE A 124 4.42 3.19 8.36
CA ILE A 124 3.62 3.38 7.13
C ILE A 124 4.06 4.67 6.42
N PRO A 125 4.32 4.67 5.10
CA PRO A 125 4.68 5.89 4.37
C PRO A 125 3.65 7.00 4.59
N LEU A 126 4.11 8.17 5.01
CA LEU A 126 3.26 9.32 5.32
C LEU A 126 2.53 9.84 4.06
N ALA A 127 3.11 9.58 2.89
CA ALA A 127 2.52 9.83 1.58
C ALA A 127 1.29 8.96 1.27
N GLY A 128 1.06 7.88 2.03
CA GLY A 128 -0.08 6.98 1.83
C GLY A 128 -1.43 7.63 2.16
N LEU A 129 -1.49 8.53 3.14
CA LEU A 129 -2.75 9.23 3.48
C LEU A 129 -3.21 10.19 2.36
N PRO A 130 -2.40 11.14 1.86
CA PRO A 130 -2.81 12.01 0.76
C PRO A 130 -3.02 11.20 -0.53
N ALA A 131 -2.23 10.15 -0.77
CA ALA A 131 -2.45 9.26 -1.92
C ALA A 131 -3.85 8.64 -1.91
N ASN A 132 -4.28 8.10 -0.76
CA ASN A 132 -5.59 7.48 -0.63
C ASN A 132 -6.74 8.50 -0.72
N VAL A 133 -6.55 9.73 -0.22
CA VAL A 133 -7.56 10.80 -0.36
C VAL A 133 -7.72 11.23 -1.82
N LEU A 134 -6.63 11.27 -2.60
CA LEU A 134 -6.66 11.65 -4.02
C LEU A 134 -7.09 10.50 -4.94
N ALA A 135 -6.76 9.25 -4.59
CA ALA A 135 -7.09 8.06 -5.36
C ALA A 135 -8.50 7.53 -5.05
N GLY A 136 -8.96 7.65 -3.80
CA GLY A 136 -10.23 7.09 -3.32
C GLY A 136 -11.48 7.53 -4.11
N PRO A 137 -11.64 8.82 -4.47
CA PRO A 137 -12.77 9.26 -5.29
C PRO A 137 -12.73 8.72 -6.72
N VAL A 138 -11.54 8.37 -7.23
CA VAL A 138 -11.30 7.95 -8.62
C VAL A 138 -11.44 6.44 -8.79
N SER A 139 -11.14 5.66 -7.74
CA SER A 139 -11.23 4.20 -7.79
C SER A 139 -12.64 3.67 -8.03
N GLY A 140 -13.68 4.33 -7.49
CA GLY A 140 -15.08 3.99 -7.77
C GLY A 140 -15.45 4.10 -9.26
N PRO A 141 -15.24 5.26 -9.90
CA PRO A 141 -15.41 5.44 -11.34
C PRO A 141 -14.58 4.46 -12.18
N ILE A 142 -13.31 4.21 -11.83
CA ILE A 142 -12.46 3.23 -12.52
C ILE A 142 -13.12 1.85 -12.49
N MET A 143 -13.59 1.40 -11.33
CA MET A 143 -14.20 0.08 -11.18
C MET A 143 -15.51 -0.01 -11.96
N MET A 144 -16.36 1.02 -11.88
CA MET A 144 -17.65 1.04 -12.57
C MET A 144 -17.48 1.05 -14.10
N TRP A 145 -16.61 1.91 -14.63
CA TRP A 145 -16.35 2.01 -16.06
C TRP A 145 -15.51 0.83 -16.58
N GLY A 146 -14.52 0.39 -15.81
CA GLY A 146 -13.66 -0.74 -16.18
C GLY A 146 -14.44 -2.06 -16.27
N CYS A 147 -15.32 -2.36 -15.30
CA CYS A 147 -16.12 -3.57 -15.34
C CYS A 147 -17.19 -3.55 -16.44
N THR A 148 -17.84 -2.42 -16.67
CA THR A 148 -18.90 -2.33 -17.71
C THR A 148 -18.29 -2.18 -19.10
N GLY A 149 -17.39 -1.21 -19.30
CA GLY A 149 -16.70 -0.96 -20.54
C GLY A 149 -15.80 -2.11 -20.99
N GLY A 150 -15.15 -2.81 -20.06
CA GLY A 150 -14.29 -3.97 -20.36
C GLY A 150 -15.03 -5.14 -21.01
N VAL A 151 -16.29 -5.39 -20.61
CA VAL A 151 -17.12 -6.44 -21.22
C VAL A 151 -17.44 -6.10 -22.67
N PHE A 152 -17.84 -4.85 -22.95
CA PHE A 152 -18.13 -4.40 -24.32
C PHE A 152 -16.87 -4.32 -25.18
N ALA A 153 -15.76 -3.84 -24.61
CA ALA A 153 -14.47 -3.78 -25.28
C ALA A 153 -13.95 -5.18 -25.66
N GLY A 154 -14.11 -6.17 -24.77
CA GLY A 154 -13.75 -7.56 -25.04
C GLY A 154 -14.63 -8.26 -26.09
N LEU A 155 -15.91 -7.90 -26.18
CA LEU A 155 -16.84 -8.45 -27.18
C LEU A 155 -16.65 -7.86 -28.58
N ILE A 156 -16.40 -6.55 -28.67
CA ILE A 156 -16.30 -5.83 -29.95
C ILE A 156 -14.88 -5.93 -30.54
N GLY A 157 -13.85 -5.85 -29.69
CA GLY A 157 -12.45 -5.92 -30.09
C GLY A 157 -11.97 -4.73 -30.95
N GLY A 158 -10.67 -4.72 -31.24
CA GLY A 158 -10.07 -3.77 -32.18
C GLY A 158 -10.03 -2.31 -31.70
N PRO A 159 -10.00 -1.32 -32.63
CA PRO A 159 -9.84 0.10 -32.30
C PRO A 159 -10.96 0.68 -31.44
N VAL A 160 -12.16 0.08 -31.51
CA VAL A 160 -13.31 0.51 -30.71
C VAL A 160 -13.07 0.25 -29.22
N ALA A 161 -12.39 -0.85 -28.88
CA ALA A 161 -11.99 -1.15 -27.50
C ALA A 161 -11.07 -0.06 -26.91
N THR A 162 -10.13 0.46 -27.72
CA THR A 162 -9.23 1.54 -27.28
C THR A 162 -9.96 2.86 -27.03
N VAL A 163 -10.99 3.17 -27.82
CA VAL A 163 -11.82 4.37 -27.61
C VAL A 163 -12.69 4.22 -26.35
N ILE A 164 -13.26 3.04 -26.12
CA ILE A 164 -14.06 2.74 -24.92
C ILE A 164 -13.21 2.88 -23.64
N HIS A 165 -11.93 2.50 -23.70
CA HIS A 165 -11.01 2.55 -22.56
C HIS A 165 -10.21 3.84 -22.42
N THR A 166 -10.32 4.80 -23.34
CA THR A 166 -9.68 6.12 -23.19
C THR A 166 -9.98 6.81 -21.84
N PRO A 167 -11.22 6.76 -21.29
CA PRO A 167 -11.50 7.28 -19.97
C PRO A 167 -10.80 6.49 -18.85
N THR A 168 -10.72 5.17 -18.99
CA THR A 168 -10.01 4.30 -18.05
C THR A 168 -8.53 4.68 -18.01
N ASP A 169 -7.90 4.87 -19.17
CA ASP A 169 -6.48 5.22 -19.27
C ASP A 169 -6.17 6.55 -18.58
N TRP A 170 -7.08 7.53 -18.71
CA TRP A 170 -6.92 8.82 -18.04
C TRP A 170 -7.05 8.70 -16.51
N LEU A 171 -8.07 7.99 -16.03
CA LEU A 171 -8.30 7.78 -14.59
C LEU A 171 -7.18 6.94 -13.95
N VAL A 172 -6.74 5.88 -14.61
CA VAL A 172 -5.59 5.06 -14.17
C VAL A 172 -4.30 5.88 -14.27
N GLY A 173 -4.16 6.72 -15.29
CA GLY A 173 -3.05 7.67 -15.42
C GLY A 173 -2.96 8.64 -14.25
N TRP A 174 -4.09 9.15 -13.76
CA TRP A 174 -4.16 9.95 -12.54
C TRP A 174 -3.66 9.18 -11.32
N VAL A 175 -4.19 7.95 -11.09
CA VAL A 175 -3.74 7.11 -9.97
C VAL A 175 -2.24 6.83 -10.06
N ARG A 176 -1.72 6.58 -11.26
CA ARG A 176 -0.28 6.40 -11.51
C ARG A 176 0.52 7.65 -11.18
N ALA A 177 0.03 8.83 -11.55
CA ALA A 177 0.69 10.10 -11.23
C ALA A 177 0.72 10.37 -9.72
N VAL A 178 -0.39 10.08 -9.02
CA VAL A 178 -0.45 10.17 -7.55
C VAL A 178 0.54 9.18 -6.93
N ALA A 179 0.58 7.93 -7.38
CA ALA A 179 1.52 6.92 -6.89
C ALA A 179 2.98 7.35 -7.11
N ALA A 180 3.32 7.85 -8.31
CA ALA A 180 4.66 8.32 -8.61
C ALA A 180 5.06 9.56 -7.79
N ALA A 181 4.12 10.48 -7.53
CA ALA A 181 4.35 11.63 -6.67
C ALA A 181 4.57 11.20 -5.21
N SER A 182 3.80 10.23 -4.73
CA SER A 182 3.94 9.66 -3.39
C SER A 182 5.24 8.85 -3.22
N ALA A 183 5.71 8.18 -4.27
CA ALA A 183 6.96 7.44 -4.25
C ALA A 183 8.20 8.36 -4.23
N ARG A 184 8.08 9.59 -4.77
CA ARG A 184 9.10 10.63 -4.68
C ARG A 184 9.07 11.39 -3.36
N ALA A 185 8.01 11.24 -2.58
CA ALA A 185 7.97 11.83 -1.26
C ALA A 185 9.03 11.13 -0.39
N PRO A 186 9.80 11.89 0.40
CA PRO A 186 10.79 11.32 1.29
C PRO A 186 10.16 10.23 2.18
N GLY A 187 10.91 9.14 2.40
CA GLY A 187 10.49 7.89 3.06
C GLY A 187 10.18 8.01 4.56
N TYR A 188 9.45 9.06 4.93
CA TYR A 188 9.00 9.32 6.27
C TYR A 188 7.86 8.37 6.59
N GLY A 189 8.10 7.43 7.50
CA GLY A 189 7.13 6.47 7.99
C GLY A 189 6.46 6.95 9.28
N VAL A 190 5.13 6.81 9.36
CA VAL A 190 4.36 6.96 10.59
C VAL A 190 4.57 5.72 11.44
N GLY A 191 5.42 5.81 12.45
CA GLY A 191 5.60 4.77 13.48
C GLY A 191 4.53 4.82 14.59
N TRP A 192 4.67 3.96 15.60
CA TRP A 192 3.72 3.90 16.71
C TRP A 192 3.56 5.21 17.49
N VAL A 193 4.66 5.94 17.72
CA VAL A 193 4.65 7.22 18.45
C VAL A 193 3.86 8.27 17.69
N ALA A 194 4.11 8.38 16.38
CA ALA A 194 3.41 9.25 15.46
C ALA A 194 1.91 8.98 15.43
N TRP A 195 1.56 7.70 15.34
CA TRP A 195 0.19 7.25 15.31
C TRP A 195 -0.55 7.52 16.62
N ALA A 196 0.08 7.24 17.76
CA ALA A 196 -0.47 7.55 19.08
C ALA A 196 -0.71 9.06 19.25
N MET A 197 0.23 9.91 18.83
CA MET A 197 0.06 11.36 18.84
C MET A 197 -1.08 11.84 17.94
N PHE A 198 -1.23 11.24 16.76
CA PHE A 198 -2.35 11.53 15.87
C PHE A 198 -3.70 11.16 16.51
N CYS A 199 -3.79 9.98 17.15
CA CYS A 199 -4.98 9.55 17.89
C CYS A 199 -5.31 10.48 19.06
N ILE A 200 -4.31 10.90 19.84
CA ILE A 200 -4.49 11.85 20.95
C ILE A 200 -5.00 13.19 20.41
N ALA A 201 -4.36 13.74 19.39
CA ALA A 201 -4.75 15.00 18.80
C ALA A 201 -6.16 14.95 18.20
N LEU A 202 -6.51 13.86 17.52
CA LEU A 202 -7.87 13.64 17.03
C LEU A 202 -8.89 13.52 18.17
N THR A 203 -8.54 12.82 19.25
CA THR A 203 -9.41 12.71 20.44
C THR A 203 -9.66 14.08 21.07
N VAL A 204 -8.62 14.91 21.18
CA VAL A 204 -8.74 16.31 21.66
C VAL A 204 -9.61 17.14 20.71
N PHE A 205 -9.47 16.97 19.39
CA PHE A 205 -10.31 17.66 18.40
C PHE A 205 -11.79 17.28 18.54
N VAL A 206 -12.06 16.00 18.75
CA VAL A 206 -13.41 15.45 18.85
C VAL A 206 -14.03 15.80 20.21
N VAL A 207 -13.35 15.60 21.33
CA VAL A 207 -13.91 15.82 22.67
C VAL A 207 -13.94 17.30 23.04
N GLY A 208 -12.93 18.06 22.61
CA GLY A 208 -12.77 19.46 22.98
C GLY A 208 -13.83 20.38 22.41
N ARG A 209 -14.43 21.22 23.27
CA ARG A 209 -15.36 22.28 22.88
C ARG A 209 -14.66 23.63 23.00
N GLY A 210 -14.17 24.17 21.89
CA GLY A 210 -13.55 25.50 21.84
C GLY A 210 -12.49 25.65 20.76
N HIS A 211 -12.16 26.91 20.42
CA HIS A 211 -11.09 27.24 19.48
C HIS A 211 -9.71 26.78 20.01
N LEU A 212 -9.50 26.83 21.33
CA LEU A 212 -8.27 26.35 21.96
C LEU A 212 -8.08 24.84 21.80
N ALA A 213 -9.13 24.02 21.98
CA ALA A 213 -9.01 22.58 21.80
C ALA A 213 -8.75 22.18 20.33
N ARG A 214 -9.34 22.92 19.38
CA ARG A 214 -9.05 22.75 17.95
C ARG A 214 -7.60 23.16 17.64
N PHE A 215 -7.12 24.26 18.22
CA PHE A 215 -5.74 24.68 18.07
C PHE A 215 -4.76 23.67 18.65
N VAL A 216 -5.02 23.15 19.86
CA VAL A 216 -4.18 22.10 20.50
C VAL A 216 -4.19 20.81 19.69
N ALA A 217 -5.32 20.43 19.10
CA ALA A 217 -5.38 19.26 18.22
C ALA A 217 -4.60 19.48 16.90
N VAL A 218 -4.71 20.65 16.28
CA VAL A 218 -3.96 20.98 15.07
C VAL A 218 -2.47 21.09 15.38
N ALA A 219 -2.10 21.72 16.50
CA ALA A 219 -0.72 21.81 16.95
C ALA A 219 -0.16 20.44 17.35
N GLY A 220 -0.95 19.57 17.98
CA GLY A 220 -0.55 18.22 18.37
C GLY A 220 -0.39 17.27 17.18
N THR A 221 -1.26 17.38 16.17
CA THR A 221 -1.08 16.66 14.89
C THR A 221 0.14 17.19 14.14
N ALA A 222 0.34 18.52 14.09
CA ALA A 222 1.51 19.12 13.48
C ALA A 222 2.81 18.75 14.22
N ALA A 223 2.80 18.69 15.55
CA ALA A 223 3.92 18.26 16.36
C ALA A 223 4.20 16.77 16.23
N GLY A 224 3.16 15.92 16.12
CA GLY A 224 3.33 14.49 15.87
C GLY A 224 3.88 14.23 14.48
N LEU A 225 3.40 14.97 13.49
CA LEU A 225 3.96 14.98 12.15
C LEU A 225 5.42 15.45 12.16
N ALA A 226 5.74 16.56 12.83
CA ALA A 226 7.09 17.08 12.96
C ALA A 226 8.03 16.12 13.70
N LEU A 227 7.53 15.43 14.74
CA LEU A 227 8.29 14.42 15.48
C LEU A 227 8.51 13.15 14.65
N SER A 228 7.54 12.76 13.82
CA SER A 228 7.70 11.65 12.87
C SER A 228 8.70 11.99 11.77
N LEU A 229 8.68 13.25 11.33
CA LEU A 229 9.64 13.82 10.39
C LEU A 229 11.05 13.92 11.00
N SER A 230 11.16 14.05 12.34
CA SER A 230 12.46 14.12 13.03
C SER A 230 12.98 12.77 13.51
N THR A 231 12.11 11.79 13.78
CA THR A 231 12.50 10.39 14.01
C THR A 231 12.65 9.59 12.72
N ALA A 232 12.50 10.24 11.57
CA ALA A 232 13.00 9.74 10.31
C ALA A 232 14.52 9.64 10.41
N VAL A 233 14.98 8.51 10.91
CA VAL A 233 16.36 8.10 10.85
C VAL A 233 16.72 8.18 9.37
N GLY A 234 17.54 9.16 9.01
CA GLY A 234 18.18 9.17 7.70
C GLY A 234 18.85 7.82 7.49
N PRO A 235 19.04 7.39 6.23
CA PRO A 235 19.73 6.14 5.94
C PRO A 235 20.97 6.01 6.85
N PRO A 236 21.17 4.86 7.53
CA PRO A 236 22.24 4.71 8.53
C PRO A 236 23.58 5.18 7.96
N ALA A 237 24.48 5.71 8.80
CA ALA A 237 25.72 6.34 8.35
C ALA A 237 26.42 5.50 7.25
N GLY A 238 26.67 6.11 6.09
CA GLY A 238 27.19 5.45 4.88
C GLY A 238 26.13 5.11 3.82
N TRP A 239 24.85 5.05 4.16
CA TRP A 239 23.77 4.82 3.20
C TRP A 239 23.29 6.12 2.55
N ALA A 240 23.00 6.06 1.25
CA ALA A 240 22.40 7.13 0.47
C ALA A 240 21.39 6.53 -0.51
N VAL A 241 20.15 7.02 -0.49
CA VAL A 241 19.14 6.71 -1.51
C VAL A 241 19.35 7.67 -2.67
N LEU A 242 19.75 7.15 -3.82
CA LEU A 242 20.18 7.97 -4.96
C LEU A 242 19.04 8.22 -5.95
N GLY A 243 18.07 7.31 -6.02
CA GLY A 243 16.94 7.39 -6.94
C GLY A 243 15.94 6.25 -6.72
N HIS A 244 14.96 6.14 -7.61
CA HIS A 244 13.89 5.15 -7.48
C HIS A 244 14.47 3.74 -7.60
N GLY A 245 14.34 2.94 -6.53
CA GLY A 245 14.85 1.58 -6.47
C GLY A 245 16.36 1.46 -6.48
N VAL A 246 17.10 2.54 -6.22
CA VAL A 246 18.58 2.54 -6.20
C VAL A 246 19.07 3.20 -4.92
N SER A 247 19.69 2.40 -4.07
CA SER A 247 20.39 2.87 -2.88
C SER A 247 21.85 2.43 -2.90
N THR A 248 22.69 3.17 -2.20
CA THR A 248 24.11 2.85 -2.07
C THR A 248 24.53 2.90 -0.64
N HIS A 249 25.40 1.97 -0.25
CA HIS A 249 26.11 2.00 1.02
C HIS A 249 27.60 2.23 0.75
N ARG A 250 28.19 3.25 1.36
CA ARG A 250 29.61 3.55 1.31
C ARG A 250 30.25 3.13 2.63
N SER A 251 31.09 2.11 2.55
CA SER A 251 31.93 1.61 3.64
C SER A 251 33.40 1.94 3.32
N ASP A 252 34.29 1.80 4.30
CA ASP A 252 35.74 2.00 4.15
C ASP A 252 36.35 1.03 3.12
N THR A 253 35.66 -0.07 2.83
CA THR A 253 36.09 -1.14 1.92
C THR A 253 35.50 -1.03 0.50
N GLY A 254 34.59 -0.09 0.24
CA GLY A 254 34.00 0.12 -1.08
C GLY A 254 32.54 0.59 -1.05
N THR A 255 31.97 0.84 -2.24
CA THR A 255 30.55 1.19 -2.39
C THR A 255 29.75 -0.03 -2.81
N VAL A 256 28.68 -0.35 -2.06
CA VAL A 256 27.70 -1.39 -2.39
C VAL A 256 26.47 -0.72 -3.00
N ILE A 257 25.97 -1.24 -4.11
CA ILE A 257 24.74 -0.76 -4.76
C ILE A 257 23.64 -1.76 -4.45
N VAL A 258 22.49 -1.29 -3.98
CA VAL A 258 21.31 -2.12 -3.72
C VAL A 258 20.18 -1.67 -4.63
N LEU A 259 19.61 -2.64 -5.33
CA LEU A 259 18.53 -2.51 -6.30
C LEU A 259 17.25 -3.10 -5.71
N ASP A 260 16.17 -2.33 -5.76
CA ASP A 260 14.84 -2.66 -5.23
C ASP A 260 13.79 -2.14 -6.22
N ASP A 261 13.33 -2.99 -7.14
CA ASP A 261 12.54 -2.61 -8.34
C ASP A 261 13.15 -1.40 -9.09
N PRO A 262 14.42 -1.50 -9.54
CA PRO A 262 15.05 -0.44 -10.30
C PRO A 262 14.30 -0.28 -11.61
N GLY A 263 14.00 0.97 -11.99
CA GLY A 263 13.32 1.26 -13.26
C GLY A 263 14.17 0.92 -14.50
N ARG A 264 14.26 1.84 -15.47
CA ARG A 264 15.05 1.53 -16.68
C ARG A 264 16.55 1.53 -16.37
N PRO A 265 17.35 0.62 -16.96
CA PRO A 265 18.80 0.57 -16.71
C PRO A 265 19.53 1.90 -16.98
N ARG A 266 19.04 2.69 -17.95
CA ARG A 266 19.60 4.01 -18.25
C ARG A 266 19.44 4.98 -17.09
N ASP A 267 18.27 4.98 -16.45
CA ASP A 267 17.94 5.86 -15.33
C ASP A 267 18.82 5.51 -14.12
N VAL A 268 19.03 4.21 -13.88
CA VAL A 268 19.94 3.70 -12.84
C VAL A 268 21.37 4.20 -13.07
N LEU A 269 21.91 4.05 -14.28
CA LEU A 269 23.26 4.50 -14.61
C LEU A 269 23.42 6.02 -14.54
N GLU A 270 22.38 6.78 -14.92
CA GLU A 270 22.35 8.23 -14.84
C GLU A 270 22.34 8.69 -13.38
N VAL A 271 21.48 8.10 -12.55
CA VAL A 271 21.41 8.37 -11.10
C VAL A 271 22.76 8.12 -10.44
N LEU A 272 23.42 6.99 -10.73
CA LEU A 272 24.74 6.68 -10.18
C LEU A 272 25.81 7.66 -10.66
N ARG A 273 25.75 8.10 -11.92
CA ARG A 273 26.69 9.08 -12.48
C ARG A 273 26.52 10.46 -11.84
N THR A 274 25.29 10.94 -11.71
CA THR A 274 24.96 12.26 -11.14
C THR A 274 25.33 12.33 -9.66
N ASN A 275 25.21 11.22 -8.94
CA ASN A 275 25.61 11.11 -7.54
C ASN A 275 27.09 10.72 -7.34
N GLY A 276 27.89 10.73 -8.41
CA GLY A 276 29.35 10.56 -8.31
C GLY A 276 29.83 9.16 -7.96
N VAL A 277 29.00 8.11 -8.15
CA VAL A 277 29.41 6.72 -7.92
C VAL A 277 30.31 6.26 -9.07
N ARG A 278 31.62 6.17 -8.78
CA ARG A 278 32.66 5.83 -9.76
C ARG A 278 33.19 4.42 -9.62
N THR A 279 33.05 3.81 -8.46
CA THR A 279 33.46 2.43 -8.17
C THR A 279 32.34 1.73 -7.40
N ALA A 280 32.20 0.43 -7.63
CA ALA A 280 31.27 -0.43 -6.91
C ALA A 280 32.00 -1.73 -6.57
N ALA A 281 31.84 -2.20 -5.34
CA ALA A 281 32.39 -3.46 -4.87
C ALA A 281 31.39 -4.61 -5.06
N ALA A 282 30.10 -4.33 -4.82
CA ALA A 282 29.03 -5.30 -4.97
C ALA A 282 27.72 -4.64 -5.42
N VAL A 283 26.88 -5.43 -6.08
CA VAL A 283 25.50 -5.12 -6.46
C VAL A 283 24.58 -6.17 -5.86
N ILE A 284 23.57 -5.75 -5.13
CA ILE A 284 22.56 -6.60 -4.50
C ILE A 284 21.23 -6.33 -5.19
N ALA A 285 20.62 -7.34 -5.79
CA ALA A 285 19.26 -7.30 -6.32
C ALA A 285 18.31 -7.90 -5.28
N THR A 286 17.29 -7.15 -4.87
CA THR A 286 16.42 -7.53 -3.75
C THR A 286 15.30 -8.48 -4.18
N ASP A 287 14.71 -8.26 -5.36
CA ASP A 287 13.57 -9.04 -5.87
C ASP A 287 13.99 -10.11 -6.90
N GLY A 288 15.13 -9.91 -7.56
CA GLY A 288 15.68 -10.85 -8.54
C GLY A 288 14.84 -10.97 -9.82
N ASP A 289 14.03 -9.95 -10.10
CA ASP A 289 13.07 -9.90 -11.18
C ASP A 289 13.72 -9.51 -12.54
N ARG A 290 12.91 -9.20 -13.56
CA ARG A 290 13.47 -8.83 -14.88
C ARG A 290 14.08 -7.43 -14.87
N ALA A 291 13.52 -6.49 -14.11
CA ALA A 291 14.03 -5.14 -14.03
C ALA A 291 15.40 -5.13 -13.33
N ASP A 292 15.54 -5.89 -12.24
CA ASP A 292 16.81 -6.17 -11.57
C ASP A 292 17.84 -6.80 -12.51
N ALA A 293 17.43 -7.81 -13.30
CA ALA A 293 18.32 -8.49 -14.24
C ALA A 293 18.88 -7.52 -15.30
N ASP A 294 18.02 -6.71 -15.90
CA ASP A 294 18.41 -5.74 -16.93
C ASP A 294 19.32 -4.64 -16.34
N ALA A 295 19.05 -4.19 -15.12
CA ALA A 295 19.89 -3.21 -14.42
C ALA A 295 21.28 -3.78 -14.06
N VAL A 296 21.34 -5.03 -13.57
CA VAL A 296 22.60 -5.70 -13.23
C VAL A 296 23.48 -5.89 -14.46
N VAL A 297 22.92 -6.25 -15.61
CA VAL A 297 23.69 -6.37 -16.87
C VAL A 297 24.37 -5.05 -17.21
N ALA A 298 23.62 -3.95 -17.19
CA ALA A 298 24.16 -2.62 -17.46
C ALA A 298 25.23 -2.19 -16.44
N LEU A 299 25.08 -2.58 -15.17
CA LEU A 299 26.06 -2.29 -14.12
C LEU A 299 27.35 -3.09 -14.27
N ARG A 300 27.28 -4.36 -14.69
CA ARG A 300 28.47 -5.19 -14.94
C ARG A 300 29.28 -4.71 -16.15
N GLU A 301 28.63 -4.12 -17.14
CA GLU A 301 29.31 -3.47 -18.27
C GLU A 301 30.09 -2.22 -17.81
N ARG A 302 29.58 -1.50 -16.81
CA ARG A 302 30.20 -0.27 -16.30
C ARG A 302 31.24 -0.51 -15.20
N PHE A 303 30.98 -1.45 -14.28
CA PHE A 303 31.82 -1.75 -13.13
C PHE A 303 32.44 -3.15 -13.32
N VAL A 304 33.70 -3.16 -13.76
CA VAL A 304 34.43 -4.42 -13.99
C VAL A 304 34.74 -5.09 -12.64
N GLY A 305 34.36 -6.36 -12.51
CA GLY A 305 34.65 -7.17 -11.32
C GLY A 305 33.67 -7.02 -10.15
N VAL A 306 32.51 -6.38 -10.36
CA VAL A 306 31.46 -6.27 -9.34
C VAL A 306 30.91 -7.64 -8.95
N ALA A 307 30.83 -7.92 -7.65
CA ALA A 307 30.13 -9.09 -7.14
C ALA A 307 28.61 -8.87 -7.22
N VAL A 308 27.85 -9.85 -7.70
CA VAL A 308 26.38 -9.76 -7.82
C VAL A 308 25.72 -10.76 -6.88
N LEU A 309 24.82 -10.27 -6.04
CA LEU A 309 24.02 -11.06 -5.11
C LEU A 309 22.53 -10.91 -5.45
N ALA A 310 21.79 -12.01 -5.41
CA ALA A 310 20.37 -12.04 -5.73
C ALA A 310 19.66 -13.18 -4.95
N PRO A 311 18.33 -13.07 -4.71
CA PRO A 311 17.58 -14.07 -3.95
C PRO A 311 17.57 -15.46 -4.62
N PRO A 312 17.19 -16.54 -3.90
CA PRO A 312 16.97 -17.86 -4.50
C PRO A 312 15.95 -17.76 -5.65
N MET A 313 16.16 -18.51 -6.74
CA MET A 313 15.28 -18.49 -7.93
C MET A 313 15.25 -17.17 -8.72
N HIS A 314 16.31 -16.34 -8.64
CA HIS A 314 16.43 -15.10 -9.42
C HIS A 314 16.63 -15.33 -10.93
N ARG A 315 16.34 -14.30 -11.73
CA ARG A 315 16.63 -14.25 -13.18
C ARG A 315 17.86 -13.41 -13.55
N VAL A 316 18.57 -12.91 -12.55
CA VAL A 316 19.76 -12.05 -12.67
C VAL A 316 20.99 -12.81 -13.23
N PRO A 317 21.56 -12.39 -14.37
CA PRO A 317 22.72 -13.07 -14.97
C PRO A 317 24.00 -12.94 -14.12
N GLY A 318 24.58 -14.07 -13.72
CA GLY A 318 25.82 -14.10 -12.93
C GLY A 318 25.64 -13.76 -11.45
N GLY A 319 24.38 -13.66 -10.98
CA GLY A 319 24.07 -13.56 -9.56
C GLY A 319 24.43 -14.83 -8.81
N ARG A 320 25.02 -14.68 -7.63
CA ARG A 320 25.18 -15.80 -6.69
C ARG A 320 24.00 -15.75 -5.71
N SER A 321 23.23 -16.83 -5.66
CA SER A 321 22.28 -17.08 -4.58
C SER A 321 23.07 -17.52 -3.34
N VAL A 322 22.99 -16.77 -2.26
CA VAL A 322 23.72 -17.10 -1.02
C VAL A 322 22.72 -17.64 0.01
N PRO A 323 22.93 -18.85 0.58
CA PRO A 323 21.97 -19.47 1.50
C PRO A 323 21.97 -18.92 2.93
N ASP A 324 23.08 -18.30 3.38
CA ASP A 324 23.31 -17.90 4.78
C ASP A 324 23.93 -16.49 4.86
N ASP A 325 23.78 -15.84 6.03
CA ASP A 325 24.23 -14.48 6.36
C ASP A 325 25.68 -14.20 5.94
N VAL A 326 25.88 -13.55 4.80
CA VAL A 326 27.23 -13.11 4.39
C VAL A 326 27.35 -11.60 4.54
N GLY A 327 28.35 -11.22 5.33
CA GLY A 327 28.87 -9.86 5.42
C GLY A 327 29.67 -9.52 4.15
N VAL A 328 29.17 -8.60 3.32
CA VAL A 328 29.95 -8.00 2.24
C VAL A 328 30.24 -6.55 2.60
N ALA A 329 31.53 -6.21 2.72
CA ALA A 329 31.98 -4.84 3.00
C ALA A 329 31.41 -4.22 4.31
N GLY A 330 31.09 -5.04 5.32
CA GLY A 330 30.50 -4.61 6.60
C GLY A 330 28.97 -4.64 6.64
N VAL A 331 28.31 -5.02 5.54
CA VAL A 331 26.86 -5.16 5.44
C VAL A 331 26.50 -6.64 5.50
N VAL A 332 25.76 -7.08 6.52
CA VAL A 332 25.19 -8.43 6.61
C VAL A 332 23.86 -8.45 5.87
N VAL A 333 23.70 -9.45 5.02
CA VAL A 333 22.47 -9.63 4.26
C VAL A 333 21.73 -10.80 4.91
N GLU A 334 20.68 -10.51 5.66
CA GLU A 334 19.85 -11.49 6.39
C GLU A 334 18.62 -11.84 5.57
N LEU A 335 18.32 -13.14 5.42
CA LEU A 335 17.08 -13.59 4.79
C LEU A 335 15.92 -13.38 5.76
N VAL A 336 14.97 -12.49 5.45
CA VAL A 336 13.75 -12.33 6.25
C VAL A 336 12.58 -12.95 5.50
N GLY A 337 12.28 -14.20 5.87
CA GLY A 337 11.05 -14.91 5.50
C GLY A 337 11.23 -16.42 5.33
N GLU A 338 10.46 -17.21 6.06
CA GLU A 338 10.21 -18.63 5.73
C GLU A 338 8.97 -18.72 4.82
N GLY A 339 9.15 -19.11 3.55
CA GLY A 339 8.06 -19.38 2.60
C GLY A 339 8.19 -18.69 1.24
N SER A 340 7.12 -18.69 0.45
CA SER A 340 7.06 -18.25 -0.96
C SER A 340 7.24 -16.74 -1.20
N SER A 341 7.71 -16.01 -0.21
CA SER A 341 8.08 -14.59 -0.27
C SER A 341 9.38 -14.42 0.49
N VAL A 342 10.49 -14.74 -0.19
CA VAL A 342 11.84 -14.60 0.36
C VAL A 342 12.20 -13.12 0.25
N GLY A 343 12.03 -12.37 1.33
CA GLY A 343 12.49 -10.98 1.42
C GLY A 343 13.97 -10.93 1.83
N LEU A 344 14.77 -10.14 1.13
CA LEU A 344 16.14 -9.84 1.49
C LEU A 344 16.14 -8.65 2.48
N ALA A 345 16.47 -8.88 3.75
CA ALA A 345 16.64 -7.81 4.73
C ALA A 345 18.13 -7.52 4.93
N VAL A 346 18.54 -6.31 4.61
CA VAL A 346 19.93 -5.89 4.78
C VAL A 346 20.11 -5.34 6.20
N ARG A 347 20.91 -6.00 7.04
CA ARG A 347 21.31 -5.53 8.37
C ARG A 347 22.81 -5.25 8.43
N VAL A 348 23.20 -4.10 8.94
CA VAL A 348 24.64 -3.85 9.18
C VAL A 348 25.08 -4.68 10.40
N ALA A 349 26.26 -5.32 10.33
CA ALA A 349 26.89 -5.81 11.55
C ALA A 349 27.41 -4.61 12.33
N GLY A 350 26.63 -4.17 13.32
CA GLY A 350 26.94 -3.04 14.20
C GLY A 350 25.83 -2.82 15.21
#